data_AF-A0A8D6U2U2-F1
#
_entry.id   AF-A0A8D6U2U2-F1
#
_cell.length_a   1.000
_cell.length_b   1.000
_cell.length_c   1.000
_cell.angle_alpha   90.00
_cell.angle_beta   90.00
_cell.angle_gamma   90.00
#
_symmetry.space_group_name_H-M   'P 1'
#
loop_
_entity.id
_entity.type
_entity.pdbx_description
1 polymer ?
#
loop_
_entity_poly.entity_id
_entity_poly.type
_entity_poly.pdbx_seq_one_letter_code
_entity_poly.pdbx_strand_id
1 'polypeptide(L)' 'MSRRVLVDSIAYFTKEYKVDGFHFDMMGDHDAESIEKAYLAARALNPNLIMLGEGWVTYAGDENSPVQPADQS' A
#
# COMPACT_ATOMS: atom_id res chain seq x y z
N MET A 1 -0.76 4.26 -13.94
CA MET A 1 -1.75 5.20 -13.37
C MET A 1 -2.35 4.68 -12.07
N SER A 2 -2.68 3.39 -11.96
CA SER A 2 -3.27 2.78 -10.75
C SER A 2 -2.45 3.00 -9.48
N ARG A 3 -1.12 2.82 -9.54
CA ARG A 3 -0.23 3.15 -8.39
C ARG A 3 -0.37 4.58 -7.90
N ARG A 4 -0.53 5.54 -8.82
CA ARG A 4 -0.71 6.95 -8.45
C ARG A 4 -2.02 7.14 -7.68
N VAL A 5 -3.10 6.46 -8.10
CA VAL A 5 -4.38 6.50 -7.38
C VAL A 5 -4.21 5.95 -5.95
N LEU A 6 -3.50 4.83 -5.78
CA LEU A 6 -3.25 4.24 -4.45
C LEU A 6 -2.47 5.22 -3.56
N VAL A 7 -1.31 5.71 -4.03
CA VAL A 7 -0.43 6.57 -3.22
C VAL A 7 -1.07 7.93 -2.93
N ASP A 8 -1.69 8.56 -3.93
CA ASP A 8 -2.30 9.88 -3.76
C ASP A 8 -3.52 9.81 -2.83
N SER A 9 -4.31 8.73 -2.88
CA SER A 9 -5.46 8.54 -1.98
C SER A 9 -5.01 8.40 -0.53
N ILE A 10 -4.00 7.57 -0.27
CA ILE A 10 -3.43 7.37 1.06
C ILE A 10 -2.84 8.70 1.60
N ALA A 11 -2.07 9.41 0.77
CA ALA A 11 -1.51 10.71 1.15
C ALA A 11 -2.60 11.75 1.42
N TYR A 12 -3.64 11.80 0.59
CA TYR A 12 -4.79 12.68 0.78
C TYR A 12 -5.53 12.37 2.09
N PHE A 13 -5.87 11.11 2.36
CA PHE A 13 -6.54 10.75 3.60
C PHE A 13 -5.71 11.07 4.84
N THR A 14 -4.40 10.80 4.79
CA THR A 14 -3.47 11.14 5.87
C THR A 14 -3.41 12.66 6.09
N LYS A 15 -3.33 13.45 5.01
CA LYS A 15 -3.20 14.90 5.09
C LYS A 15 -4.50 15.59 5.49
N GLU A 16 -5.63 15.22 4.90
CA GLU A 16 -6.89 15.94 5.05
C GLU A 16 -7.63 15.51 6.31
N TYR A 17 -7.73 14.19 6.55
CA TYR A 17 -8.52 13.63 7.65
C TYR A 17 -7.68 13.24 8.87
N LYS A 18 -6.36 13.37 8.79
CA LYS A 18 -5.44 13.12 9.92
C LYS A 18 -5.57 11.70 10.48
N VAL A 19 -5.84 10.72 9.62
CA VAL A 19 -5.89 9.32 10.03
C VAL A 19 -4.52 8.84 10.52
N ASP A 20 -4.53 7.95 11.51
CA ASP A 20 -3.32 7.43 12.15
C ASP A 20 -2.80 6.13 11.50
N GLY A 21 -3.54 5.56 10.55
CA GLY A 21 -3.12 4.34 9.89
C GLY A 21 -4.12 3.77 8.89
N PHE A 22 -3.72 2.68 8.24
CA PHE A 22 -4.50 2.00 7.22
C PHE A 22 -4.43 0.47 7.40
N HIS A 23 -5.54 -0.18 7.05
CA HIS A 23 -5.61 -1.63 6.86
C HIS A 23 -5.85 -1.92 5.37
N PHE A 24 -4.97 -2.67 4.72
CA PHE A 24 -5.16 -3.11 3.34
C PHE A 24 -5.93 -4.42 3.30
N ASP A 25 -7.16 -4.34 2.80
CA ASP A 25 -7.93 -5.51 2.34
C ASP A 25 -7.16 -6.22 1.23
N MET A 26 -7.03 -7.55 1.31
CA MET A 26 -6.32 -8.38 0.32
C MET A 26 -4.96 -7.79 -0.13
N MET A 27 -4.13 -7.36 0.83
CA MET A 27 -2.85 -6.69 0.54
C MET A 27 -1.95 -7.49 -0.41
N GLY A 28 -1.99 -8.82 -0.34
CA GLY A 28 -1.23 -9.73 -1.20
C GLY A 28 -1.53 -9.63 -2.70
N ASP A 29 -2.64 -8.98 -3.10
CA ASP A 29 -2.96 -8.73 -4.52
C ASP A 29 -2.13 -7.58 -5.12
N HIS A 30 -1.46 -6.78 -4.29
CA HIS A 30 -0.65 -5.64 -4.71
C HIS A 30 0.84 -5.99 -4.86
N ASP A 31 1.56 -5.22 -5.67
CA ASP A 31 3.02 -5.24 -5.66
C ASP A 31 3.57 -4.53 -4.40
N ALA A 32 4.62 -5.09 -3.80
CA ALA A 32 5.24 -4.58 -2.59
C ALA A 32 5.74 -3.13 -2.76
N GLU A 33 6.24 -2.77 -3.95
CA GLU A 33 6.74 -1.43 -4.26
C GLU A 33 5.62 -0.37 -4.12
N SER A 34 4.41 -0.67 -4.59
CA SER A 34 3.26 0.24 -4.45
C SER A 34 2.87 0.46 -2.98
N ILE A 35 2.84 -0.60 -2.18
CA ILE A 35 2.50 -0.53 -0.74
C ILE A 35 3.60 0.24 0.03
N GLU A 36 4.88 -0.02 -0.26
CA GLU A 36 6.00 0.69 0.36
C GLU A 36 5.95 2.19 0.04
N LYS A 37 5.71 2.56 -1.22
CA LYS A 37 5.57 3.98 -1.61
C LYS A 37 4.41 4.66 -0.90
N ALA A 38 3.29 3.97 -0.72
CA ALA A 38 2.16 4.49 0.03
C ALA A 38 2.50 4.70 1.51
N TYR A 39 3.19 3.74 2.13
CA TYR A 39 3.69 3.86 3.50
C TYR A 39 4.64 5.05 3.66
N LEU A 40 5.64 5.18 2.78
CA LEU A 40 6.60 6.29 2.85
C LEU A 40 5.93 7.65 2.67
N ALA A 41 4.98 7.78 1.73
CA ALA A 41 4.22 9.01 1.54
C ALA A 41 3.36 9.37 2.77
N ALA A 42 2.69 8.38 3.36
CA ALA A 42 1.87 8.57 4.55
C ALA A 42 2.72 8.91 5.79
N ARG A 43 3.85 8.21 5.99
CA ARG A 43 4.80 8.44 7.10
C ARG A 43 5.47 9.81 7.05
N ALA A 44 5.72 10.34 5.86
CA ALA A 44 6.23 11.70 5.70
C ALA A 44 5.25 12.77 6.20
N LEU A 45 3.94 12.47 6.17
CA LEU A 45 2.88 13.35 6.67
C LEU A 45 2.57 13.10 8.16
N ASN A 46 2.63 11.85 8.61
CA ASN A 46 2.44 11.44 10.00
C ASN A 46 3.53 10.44 10.43
N PRO A 47 4.56 10.87 11.20
CA PRO A 47 5.65 10.01 11.68
C PRO A 47 5.24 8.91 12.67
N ASN A 48 3.99 8.88 13.13
CA ASN A 48 3.47 7.83 14.01
C ASN A 48 2.54 6.85 13.27
N LEU A 49 2.37 7.03 11.96
CA LEU A 49 1.44 6.26 11.16
C LEU A 49 1.77 4.77 11.14
N ILE A 50 0.74 3.93 11.22
CA ILE A 50 0.83 2.47 11.13
C ILE A 50 0.11 1.94 9.88
N MET A 51 0.63 0.85 9.31
CA MET A 51 -0.05 0.10 8.25
C MET A 51 -0.01 -1.38 8.57
N LEU A 52 -1.12 -2.07 8.35
CA LEU A 52 -1.22 -3.52 8.32
C LEU A 52 -2.12 -3.94 7.17
N GLY A 53 -2.20 -5.24 6.88
CA GLY A 53 -3.08 -5.75 5.85
C GLY A 53 -3.04 -7.26 5.73
N GLU A 54 -3.91 -7.77 4.88
CA GLU A 54 -4.06 -9.21 4.62
C GLU A 54 -3.01 -9.68 3.61
N GLY A 55 -1.86 -10.15 4.11
CA GLY A 55 -0.75 -10.63 3.27
C GLY A 55 -0.92 -12.07 2.76
N TRP A 56 -2.13 -12.45 2.34
CA TRP A 56 -2.40 -13.77 1.74
C TRP A 56 -1.64 -13.94 0.42
N VAL A 57 -1.26 -15.18 0.08
CA VAL A 57 -0.58 -15.48 -1.20
C VAL A 57 -1.62 -15.57 -2.32
N THR A 58 -2.05 -14.41 -2.83
CA THR A 58 -3.14 -14.29 -3.82
C THR A 58 -2.75 -13.51 -5.07
N TYR A 59 -1.48 -13.11 -5.18
CA TYR A 59 -0.99 -12.30 -6.28
C TYR A 59 -1.25 -12.95 -7.65
N ALA A 60 -2.13 -12.33 -8.44
CA ALA A 60 -2.39 -12.72 -9.82
C ALA A 60 -1.44 -12.01 -10.80
N GLY A 61 -1.25 -10.70 -10.61
CA GLY A 61 -0.35 -9.87 -11.42
C GLY A 61 -0.66 -9.83 -12.92
N ASP A 62 0.25 -9.20 -13.66
CA ASP A 62 0.29 -9.29 -15.11
C ASP A 62 1.21 -10.46 -15.52
N GLU A 63 0.83 -11.21 -16.57
CA GLU A 63 1.63 -12.33 -17.06
C GLU A 63 3.08 -11.91 -17.39
N ASN A 64 4.06 -12.69 -16.93
CA ASN A 64 5.50 -12.49 -17.14
C ASN A 64 6.09 -11.20 -16.54
N SER A 65 5.40 -10.55 -15.60
CA SER A 65 5.94 -9.38 -14.87
C SER A 65 6.72 -9.82 -13.64
N PRO A 66 8.05 -9.58 -13.54
CA PRO A 66 8.84 -9.94 -12.36
C PRO A 66 8.66 -8.87 -11.27
N VAL A 67 7.60 -9.00 -10.49
CA VAL A 67 7.28 -8.08 -9.38
C VAL A 67 7.14 -8.86 -8.09
N GLN A 68 7.62 -8.28 -6.99
CA GLN A 68 7.47 -8.86 -5.65
C GLN A 68 6.05 -8.55 -5.15
N PRO A 69 5.24 -9.57 -4.82
CA PRO A 69 3.96 -9.36 -4.17
C PRO A 69 4.11 -8.78 -2.76
N ALA A 70 3.10 -8.05 -2.29
CA ALA A 70 2.98 -7.59 -0.92
C ALA A 70 2.34 -8.66 0.00
N ASP A 71 2.72 -9.93 -0.19
CA ASP A 71 2.26 -11.06 0.62
C ASP A 71 3.30 -11.45 1.69
N GLN A 72 2.99 -12.49 2.47
CA GLN A 72 3.86 -13.02 3.54
C GLN A 72 4.59 -14.31 3.15
N SER A 73 4.78 -14.57 1.85
CA SER A 73 5.50 -15.75 1.36
C SER A 73 7.02 -15.66 1.46
#